data_AF-A0A496W8V8-F1
#
_entry.id   AF-A0A496W8V8-F1
#
_cell.length_a   1.000
_cell.length_b   1.000
_cell.length_c   1.000
_cell.angle_alpha   90.00
_cell.angle_beta   90.00
_cell.angle_gamma   90.00
#
_symmetry.space_group_name_H-M   'P 1'
#
loop_
_entity.id
_entity.type
_entity.pdbx_description
1 polymer ?
#
loop_
_entity_poly.entity_id
_entity_poly.type
_entity_poly.pdbx_seq_one_letter_code
_entity_poly.pdbx_strand_id
1 'polypeptide(L)'
;MNKTKLDFDKRKDEVENYFSFLSILDDDENTRLKYKKEGDLVEEKISDQLQKILIANGFLLLYNVIEATVRNSIVEIYYAIEDNGISFEQLSENLKKIWVEHSTDNLKDGNFKPDTLRDTILKITESILTKETISLSQDK
;
A
#
# COMPACT_ATOMS: atom_id res chain seq x y z
N MET A 1 -11.50 -0.74 9.98
CA MET A 1 -10.41 -0.75 11.00
C MET A 1 -9.77 -2.11 11.27
N ASN A 2 -10.50 -3.24 11.29
CA ASN A 2 -9.91 -4.57 11.61
C ASN A 2 -9.04 -5.14 10.46
N LYS A 3 -9.35 -4.81 9.20
CA LYS A 3 -8.71 -5.41 8.02
C LYS A 3 -7.27 -4.96 7.81
N THR A 4 -6.99 -3.66 7.95
CA THR A 4 -5.63 -3.10 7.77
C THR A 4 -4.64 -3.64 8.79
N LYS A 5 -5.06 -3.73 10.07
CA LYS A 5 -4.21 -4.29 11.12
C LYS A 5 -3.97 -5.79 10.89
N LEU A 6 -4.99 -6.55 10.53
CA LEU A 6 -4.84 -7.97 10.21
C LEU A 6 -3.91 -8.22 9.02
N ASP A 7 -3.99 -7.41 7.95
CA ASP A 7 -3.07 -7.51 6.81
C ASP A 7 -1.64 -7.14 7.19
N PHE A 8 -1.45 -6.10 8.00
CA PHE A 8 -0.14 -5.73 8.54
C PHE A 8 0.45 -6.87 9.38
N ASP A 9 -0.30 -7.41 10.34
CA ASP A 9 0.17 -8.47 11.24
C ASP A 9 0.56 -9.72 10.42
N LYS A 10 -0.24 -10.10 9.42
CA LYS A 10 0.09 -11.22 8.52
C LYS A 10 1.39 -10.99 7.75
N ARG A 11 1.56 -9.81 7.14
CA ARG A 11 2.76 -9.47 6.36
C ARG A 11 4.00 -9.34 7.24
N LYS A 12 3.82 -8.83 8.45
CA LYS A 12 4.85 -8.77 9.48
C LYS A 12 5.31 -10.18 9.83
N ASP A 13 4.41 -11.12 10.06
CA ASP A 13 4.75 -12.51 10.35
C ASP A 13 5.53 -13.14 9.18
N GLU A 14 5.17 -12.85 7.93
CA GLU A 14 5.92 -13.30 6.74
C GLU A 14 7.37 -12.76 6.74
N VAL A 15 7.55 -11.46 7.04
CA VAL A 15 8.89 -10.84 7.16
C VAL A 15 9.68 -11.46 8.32
N GLU A 16 9.10 -11.56 9.51
CA GLU A 16 9.80 -12.09 10.68
C GLU A 16 10.25 -13.54 10.47
N ASN A 17 9.41 -14.37 9.83
CA ASN A 17 9.77 -15.73 9.45
C ASN A 17 10.93 -15.75 8.44
N TYR A 18 10.89 -14.87 7.43
CA TYR A 18 11.95 -14.78 6.43
C TYR A 18 13.29 -14.32 7.03
N PHE A 19 13.26 -13.30 7.89
CA PHE A 19 14.45 -12.77 8.54
C PHE A 19 15.03 -13.76 9.55
N SER A 20 14.18 -14.51 10.25
CA SER A 20 14.61 -15.62 11.10
C SER A 20 15.35 -16.68 10.28
N PHE A 21 14.85 -17.03 9.08
CA PHE A 21 15.56 -17.91 8.17
C PHE A 21 16.91 -17.32 7.72
N LEU A 22 16.96 -16.05 7.32
CA LEU A 22 18.22 -15.40 6.93
C LEU A 22 19.26 -15.39 8.06
N SER A 23 18.85 -15.20 9.31
CA SER A 23 19.76 -15.19 10.46
C SER A 23 20.46 -16.54 10.68
N ILE A 24 19.84 -17.65 10.28
CA ILE A 24 20.49 -18.97 10.28
C ILE A 24 21.62 -19.01 9.25
N LEU A 25 21.47 -18.29 8.14
CA LEU A 25 22.44 -18.28 7.04
C LEU A 25 23.60 -17.31 7.25
N ASP A 26 23.52 -16.43 8.26
CA ASP A 26 24.55 -15.42 8.54
C ASP A 26 25.83 -16.04 9.14
N ASP A 27 25.75 -17.23 9.75
CA ASP A 27 26.93 -18.02 10.14
C ASP A 27 27.53 -18.73 8.91
N ASP A 28 28.33 -17.98 8.14
CA ASP A 28 28.93 -18.43 6.89
C ASP A 28 29.99 -19.54 7.07
N GLU A 29 30.52 -19.74 8.28
CA GLU A 29 31.55 -20.75 8.53
C GLU A 29 30.93 -22.14 8.74
N ASN A 30 29.86 -22.23 9.52
CA ASN A 30 29.31 -23.51 9.98
C ASN A 30 27.99 -23.91 9.32
N THR A 31 27.30 -23.00 8.63
CA THR A 31 26.01 -23.31 8.02
C THR A 31 26.17 -24.12 6.73
N ARG A 32 25.45 -25.24 6.65
CA ARG A 32 25.45 -26.16 5.50
C ARG A 32 24.02 -26.58 5.15
N LEU A 33 23.73 -26.68 3.87
CA LEU A 33 22.50 -27.30 3.38
C LEU A 33 22.68 -28.80 3.34
N LYS A 34 21.71 -29.53 3.89
CA LYS A 34 21.71 -30.98 3.92
C LYS A 34 20.47 -31.52 3.24
N TYR A 35 20.65 -32.28 2.17
CA TYR A 35 19.56 -32.81 1.36
C TYR A 35 19.93 -34.16 0.74
N LYS A 36 18.93 -34.89 0.22
CA LYS A 36 19.18 -36.14 -0.49
C LYS A 36 19.30 -35.88 -1.99
N LYS A 37 20.33 -36.44 -2.61
CA LYS A 37 20.54 -36.43 -4.06
C LYS A 37 20.85 -37.84 -4.51
N GLU A 38 20.04 -38.39 -5.40
CA GLU A 38 20.22 -39.76 -5.95
C GLU A 38 20.31 -40.87 -4.90
N GLY A 39 19.69 -40.67 -3.73
CA GLY A 39 19.70 -41.62 -2.62
C GLY A 39 20.78 -41.34 -1.57
N ASP A 40 21.80 -40.58 -1.93
CA ASP A 40 22.88 -40.19 -1.02
C ASP A 40 22.57 -38.90 -0.28
N LEU A 41 23.11 -38.81 0.94
CA LEU A 41 23.04 -37.62 1.77
C LEU A 41 24.15 -36.65 1.37
N VAL A 42 23.77 -35.50 0.84
CA VAL A 42 24.67 -34.44 0.40
C VAL A 42 24.65 -33.30 1.42
N GLU A 43 25.83 -32.74 1.67
CA GLU A 43 26.03 -31.57 2.52
C GLU A 43 26.86 -30.55 1.76
N GLU A 44 26.33 -29.35 1.55
CA GLU A 44 26.99 -28.30 0.76
C GLU A 44 26.94 -26.93 1.46
N LYS A 45 27.96 -26.10 1.20
CA LYS A 45 27.95 -24.70 1.66
C LYS A 45 26.95 -23.91 0.81
N ILE A 46 26.24 -22.99 1.46
CA ILE A 46 25.41 -22.01 0.76
C ILE A 46 26.33 -21.08 -0.01
N SER A 47 26.09 -20.92 -1.31
CA SER A 47 26.91 -20.00 -2.12
C SER A 47 26.65 -18.55 -1.72
N ASP A 48 27.71 -17.73 -1.69
CA ASP A 48 27.62 -16.29 -1.43
C ASP A 48 26.63 -15.59 -2.36
N GLN A 49 26.52 -16.08 -3.61
CA GLN A 49 25.56 -15.56 -4.57
C GLN A 49 24.11 -15.83 -4.13
N LEU A 50 23.82 -17.04 -3.64
CA LEU A 50 22.49 -17.37 -3.12
C LEU A 50 22.16 -16.54 -1.87
N GLN A 51 23.10 -16.37 -0.94
CA GLN A 51 22.91 -15.52 0.24
C GLN A 51 22.53 -14.08 -0.15
N LYS A 52 23.25 -13.48 -1.12
CA LYS A 52 22.94 -12.13 -1.64
C LYS A 52 21.55 -12.05 -2.27
N ILE A 53 21.14 -13.07 -3.03
CA ILE A 53 19.80 -13.15 -3.62
C ILE A 53 18.73 -13.19 -2.51
N LEU A 54 18.94 -13.99 -1.47
CA LEU A 54 18.01 -14.10 -0.36
C LEU A 54 17.91 -12.77 0.42
N ILE A 55 19.03 -12.12 0.71
CA ILE A 55 19.04 -10.79 1.33
C ILE A 55 18.24 -9.77 0.48
N ALA A 56 18.44 -9.76 -0.85
CA ALA A 56 17.70 -8.89 -1.76
C ALA A 56 16.17 -9.13 -1.71
N ASN A 57 15.75 -10.39 -1.60
CA ASN A 57 14.33 -10.73 -1.42
C ASN A 57 13.79 -10.24 -0.07
N GLY A 58 14.62 -10.21 0.99
CA GLY A 58 14.24 -9.62 2.27
C GLY A 58 13.84 -8.14 2.14
N PHE A 59 14.57 -7.36 1.33
CA PHE A 59 14.21 -5.97 1.04
C PHE A 59 12.90 -5.84 0.26
N LEU A 60 12.62 -6.76 -0.67
CA LEU A 60 11.33 -6.79 -1.38
C LEU A 60 10.17 -7.09 -0.42
N LEU A 61 10.34 -8.02 0.52
CA LEU A 61 9.31 -8.29 1.53
C LEU A 61 9.06 -7.06 2.41
N LEU A 62 10.11 -6.39 2.88
CA LEU A 62 9.96 -5.14 3.64
C LEU A 62 9.21 -4.06 2.85
N TYR A 63 9.57 -3.88 1.57
CA TYR A 63 8.88 -2.96 0.68
C TYR A 63 7.39 -3.29 0.59
N ASN A 64 7.05 -4.56 0.36
CA ASN A 64 5.67 -5.03 0.24
C ASN A 64 4.85 -4.76 1.51
N VAL A 65 5.45 -4.85 2.71
CA VAL A 65 4.75 -4.53 3.96
C VAL A 65 4.51 -3.03 4.07
N ILE A 66 5.52 -2.21 3.81
CA ILE A 66 5.41 -0.75 3.87
C ILE A 66 4.36 -0.26 2.88
N GLU A 67 4.42 -0.69 1.63
CA GLU A 67 3.49 -0.31 0.58
C GLU A 67 2.05 -0.66 0.96
N ALA A 68 1.80 -1.92 1.34
CA ALA A 68 0.46 -2.37 1.70
C ALA A 68 -0.07 -1.62 2.93
N THR A 69 0.77 -1.38 3.93
CA THR A 69 0.37 -0.67 5.16
C THR A 69 -0.01 0.77 4.87
N VAL A 70 0.82 1.49 4.11
CA VAL A 70 0.54 2.89 3.73
C VAL A 70 -0.71 2.96 2.87
N ARG A 71 -0.82 2.10 1.84
CA ARG A 71 -2.00 2.06 0.95
C ARG A 71 -3.28 1.79 1.73
N ASN A 72 -3.29 0.75 2.56
CA ASN A 72 -4.47 0.38 3.34
C ASN A 72 -4.82 1.44 4.38
N SER A 73 -3.83 2.13 4.96
CA SER A 73 -4.07 3.24 5.89
C SER A 73 -4.74 4.43 5.20
N ILE A 74 -4.29 4.79 3.98
CA ILE A 74 -4.93 5.85 3.19
C ILE A 74 -6.37 5.48 2.85
N VAL A 75 -6.61 4.24 2.42
CA VAL A 75 -7.97 3.75 2.10
C VAL A 75 -8.89 3.78 3.32
N GLU A 76 -8.42 3.36 4.50
CA GLU A 76 -9.23 3.45 5.73
C GLU A 76 -9.53 4.89 6.15
N ILE A 77 -8.64 5.85 5.86
CA ILE A 77 -8.95 7.27 6.06
C ILE A 77 -10.11 7.69 5.16
N TYR A 78 -10.13 7.26 3.90
CA TYR A 78 -11.22 7.59 2.97
C TYR A 78 -12.54 6.95 3.40
N TYR A 79 -12.52 5.68 3.81
CA TYR A 79 -13.72 5.05 4.39
C TYR A 79 -14.18 5.74 5.66
N ALA A 80 -13.28 6.19 6.53
CA ALA A 80 -13.67 6.95 7.72
C ALA A 80 -14.31 8.31 7.38
N ILE A 81 -13.93 8.97 6.28
CA ILE A 81 -14.59 10.19 5.81
C ILE A 81 -16.03 9.88 5.36
N GLU A 82 -16.21 8.81 4.58
CA GLU A 82 -17.52 8.38 4.07
C GLU A 82 -18.44 7.87 5.19
N ASP A 83 -17.98 6.92 6.00
CA ASP A 83 -18.74 6.27 7.08
C ASP A 83 -19.23 7.27 8.14
N ASN A 84 -18.45 8.33 8.39
CA ASN A 84 -18.81 9.37 9.34
C ASN A 84 -19.58 10.54 8.69
N GLY A 85 -19.91 10.46 7.41
CA GLY A 85 -20.70 11.48 6.73
C GLY A 85 -20.00 12.84 6.64
N ILE A 86 -18.66 12.85 6.55
CA ILE A 86 -17.86 14.09 6.62
C ILE A 86 -18.06 14.92 5.35
N SER A 87 -18.46 16.17 5.54
CA SER A 87 -18.64 17.16 4.45
C SER A 87 -17.35 17.95 4.16
N PHE A 88 -17.30 18.64 3.02
CA PHE A 88 -16.13 19.41 2.58
C PHE A 88 -15.61 20.40 3.65
N GLU A 89 -16.52 21.09 4.36
CA GLU A 89 -16.15 22.09 5.38
C GLU A 89 -15.33 21.49 6.53
N GLN A 90 -15.57 20.21 6.84
CA GLN A 90 -14.96 19.49 7.95
C GLN A 90 -13.61 18.84 7.58
N LEU A 91 -13.27 18.77 6.29
CA LEU A 91 -11.99 18.24 5.84
C LEU A 91 -10.83 19.16 6.24
N SER A 92 -9.66 18.55 6.45
CA SER A 92 -8.41 19.32 6.56
C SER A 92 -8.07 20.01 5.24
N GLU A 93 -7.32 21.10 5.28
CA GLU A 93 -6.94 21.85 4.07
C GLU A 93 -6.22 20.99 3.02
N ASN A 94 -5.42 20.02 3.46
CA ASN A 94 -4.75 19.09 2.54
C ASN A 94 -5.75 18.11 1.91
N LEU A 95 -6.72 17.60 2.66
CA LEU A 95 -7.77 16.72 2.12
C LEU A 95 -8.73 17.48 1.19
N LYS A 96 -9.02 18.76 1.48
CA LYS A 96 -9.78 19.62 0.56
C LYS A 96 -9.07 19.75 -0.80
N LYS A 97 -7.75 19.98 -0.80
CA LYS A 97 -6.96 20.05 -2.05
C LYS A 97 -7.01 18.74 -2.82
N ILE A 98 -6.78 17.61 -2.14
CA ILE A 98 -6.86 16.28 -2.76
C ILE A 98 -8.24 16.05 -3.37
N TRP A 99 -9.31 16.41 -2.64
CA TRP A 99 -10.67 16.26 -3.15
C TRP A 99 -10.96 17.16 -4.36
N VAL A 100 -10.51 18.42 -4.36
CA VAL A 100 -10.66 19.31 -5.52
C VAL A 100 -9.89 18.79 -6.74
N GLU A 101 -8.65 18.34 -6.54
CA GLU A 101 -7.83 17.73 -7.60
C GLU A 101 -8.50 16.48 -8.19
N HIS A 102 -9.11 15.65 -7.34
CA HIS A 102 -9.87 14.48 -7.77
C HIS A 102 -11.18 14.87 -8.49
N SER A 103 -11.91 15.85 -7.96
CA SER A 103 -13.19 16.31 -8.54
C SER A 103 -13.02 17.04 -9.87
N THR A 104 -11.79 17.46 -10.18
CA THR A 104 -11.42 18.14 -11.43
C THR A 104 -10.49 17.31 -12.30
N ASP A 105 -10.38 16.00 -12.05
CA ASP A 105 -9.49 15.09 -12.78
C ASP A 105 -9.78 15.09 -14.30
N ASN A 106 -11.05 15.19 -14.67
CA ASN A 106 -11.55 15.32 -16.04
C ASN A 106 -11.09 16.61 -16.76
N LEU A 107 -10.51 17.58 -16.05
CA LEU A 107 -10.02 18.84 -16.60
C LEU A 107 -8.50 18.86 -16.80
N LYS A 108 -7.76 17.85 -16.31
CA LYS A 108 -6.29 17.84 -16.30
C LYS A 108 -5.65 17.91 -17.69
N ASP A 109 -6.28 17.30 -18.68
CA ASP A 109 -5.75 17.24 -20.05
C ASP A 109 -5.89 18.55 -20.84
N GLY A 110 -6.56 19.56 -20.28
CA GLY A 110 -6.76 20.88 -20.91
C GLY A 110 -7.68 20.90 -22.14
N ASN A 111 -8.06 19.73 -22.66
CA ASN A 111 -8.96 19.55 -23.80
C ASN A 111 -10.42 19.39 -23.37
N PHE A 112 -10.98 20.40 -22.70
CA PHE A 112 -12.38 20.42 -22.29
C PHE A 112 -13.14 21.59 -22.89
N LYS A 113 -14.46 21.44 -23.05
CA LYS A 113 -15.32 22.54 -23.50
C LYS A 113 -15.53 23.53 -22.34
N PRO A 114 -15.71 24.83 -22.60
CA PRO A 114 -16.04 25.80 -21.56
C PRO A 114 -17.23 25.39 -20.69
N ASP A 115 -18.23 24.71 -21.26
CA ASP A 115 -19.39 24.21 -20.53
C ASP A 115 -19.02 23.09 -19.55
N THR A 116 -18.08 22.21 -19.91
CA THR A 116 -17.58 21.15 -19.01
C THR A 116 -16.95 21.73 -17.74
N LEU A 117 -16.20 22.84 -17.87
CA LEU A 117 -15.65 23.55 -16.73
C LEU A 117 -16.76 24.12 -15.84
N ARG A 118 -17.73 24.81 -16.44
CA ARG A 118 -18.87 25.41 -15.72
C ARG A 118 -19.68 24.35 -14.98
N ASP A 119 -19.98 23.25 -15.65
CA ASP A 119 -20.72 22.12 -15.07
C ASP A 119 -19.96 21.48 -13.91
N THR A 120 -18.64 21.34 -14.03
CA THR A 120 -17.79 20.78 -12.96
C THR A 120 -17.77 21.70 -11.74
N ILE A 121 -17.62 23.02 -11.94
CA ILE A 121 -17.67 24.02 -10.86
C ILE A 121 -19.05 24.04 -10.18
N LEU A 122 -20.14 23.98 -10.97
CA LEU A 122 -21.50 23.93 -10.43
C LEU A 122 -21.70 22.69 -9.57
N LYS A 123 -21.31 21.50 -10.04
CA LYS A 123 -21.38 20.25 -9.25
C LYS A 123 -20.61 20.34 -7.94
N ILE A 124 -19.38 20.84 -7.98
CA ILE A 124 -18.55 21.04 -6.78
C ILE A 124 -19.26 22.00 -5.80
N THR A 125 -19.79 23.10 -6.31
CA THR A 125 -20.47 24.11 -5.48
C THR A 125 -21.75 23.55 -4.86
N GLU A 126 -22.56 22.82 -5.63
CA GLU A 126 -23.77 22.15 -5.16
C GLU A 126 -23.43 21.16 -4.04
N SER A 127 -22.42 20.31 -4.24
CA SER A 127 -21.98 19.33 -3.24
C SER A 127 -21.55 19.98 -1.91
N ILE A 128 -20.86 21.13 -1.98
CA ILE A 128 -20.48 21.91 -0.79
C ILE A 128 -21.72 22.50 -0.10
N LEU A 129 -22.65 23.09 -0.87
CA LEU A 129 -23.85 23.74 -0.33
C LEU A 129 -24.84 22.74 0.29
N THR A 130 -24.98 21.55 -0.30
CA THR A 130 -25.85 20.48 0.20
C THR A 130 -25.22 19.71 1.37
N LYS A 131 -23.96 19.99 1.70
CA LYS A 131 -23.17 19.26 2.71
C LYS A 131 -23.13 17.77 2.43
N GLU A 132 -23.01 17.42 1.16
CA GLU A 132 -22.86 16.04 0.73
C GLU A 132 -21.65 15.39 1.40
N THR A 133 -21.78 14.11 1.69
CA THR A 133 -20.69 13.28 2.19
C THR A 133 -19.64 13.14 1.11
N ILE A 134 -18.39 13.45 1.47
CA ILE A 134 -17.28 13.37 0.53
C ILE A 134 -16.85 11.92 0.34
N SER A 135 -16.77 11.50 -0.92
CA SER A 135 -16.19 10.21 -1.31
C SER A 135 -14.87 10.45 -2.07
N LEU A 136 -13.83 9.76 -1.60
CA LEU A 136 -12.46 9.79 -2.16
C LEU A 136 -11.98 8.39 -2.56
N SER A 137 -12.75 7.36 -2.23
CA SER A 137 -12.46 6.01 -2.66
C SER A 137 -12.82 5.85 -4.14
N GLN A 138 -11.93 5.24 -4.93
CA GLN A 138 -12.35 4.75 -6.24
C GLN A 138 -13.24 3.54 -6.00
N ASP A 139 -14.55 3.72 -6.09
CA ASP A 139 -15.41 2.62 -6.49
C ASP A 139 -15.07 2.26 -7.93
N LYS A 140 -14.23 1.23 -8.10
CA LYS A 140 -14.29 0.23 -9.17
C LYS A 140 -13.41 -0.98 -8.88
#